data_AF-A0A357C3Q4-F1
#
_entry.id   AF-A0A357C3Q4-F1
#
_cell.length_a   1.000
_cell.length_b   1.000
_cell.length_c   1.000
_cell.angle_alpha   90.00
_cell.angle_beta   90.00
_cell.angle_gamma   90.00
#
_symmetry.space_group_name_H-M   'P 1'
#
loop_
_entity.id
_entity.type
_entity.pdbx_description
1 polymer ?
#
loop_
_entity_poly.entity_id
_entity_poly.type
_entity_poly.pdbx_seq_one_letter_code
_entity_poly.pdbx_strand_id
1 'polypeptide(L)' 'MAEMVEIRWHGRGGQGTVTAAKVLADACLSSGRHVQAFPEYGPERA' A
#
# COMPACT_ATOMS: atom_id res chain seq x y z
N MET A 1 10.75 -16.67 -13.67
CA MET A 1 9.64 -16.39 -12.75
C MET A 1 9.50 -14.89 -12.69
N ALA A 2 8.31 -14.33 -12.88
CA ALA A 2 8.12 -12.89 -12.68
C ALA A 2 8.28 -12.63 -11.16
N GLU A 3 9.27 -11.83 -10.79
CA GLU A 3 9.56 -11.50 -9.40
C GLU A 3 8.41 -10.67 -8.83
N MET A 4 7.87 -11.08 -7.68
CA MET A 4 6.85 -10.30 -6.97
C MET A 4 7.54 -9.08 -6.35
N VAL A 5 7.03 -7.89 -6.63
CA VAL A 5 7.56 -6.64 -6.05
C VAL A 5 6.79 -6.34 -4.77
N GLU A 6 7.48 -6.35 -3.63
CA GLU A 6 6.93 -5.97 -2.33
C GLU A 6 7.33 -4.54 -1.96
N ILE A 7 6.36 -3.74 -1.53
CA ILE A 7 6.56 -2.34 -1.16
C ILE A 7 6.00 -2.12 0.25
N ARG A 8 6.83 -1.60 1.15
CA ARG A 8 6.43 -1.23 2.51
C ARG A 8 6.52 0.28 2.68
N TRP A 9 5.39 0.91 2.99
CA TRP A 9 5.35 2.32 3.37
C TRP A 9 5.35 2.49 4.89
N HIS A 10 6.15 3.42 5.37
CA HIS A 10 6.17 3.85 6.76
C HIS A 10 5.75 5.32 6.86
N GLY A 11 4.97 5.65 7.87
CA GLY A 11 4.63 7.02 8.20
C GLY A 11 3.69 7.09 9.38
N ARG A 12 3.55 8.30 9.93
CA ARG A 12 2.65 8.56 11.06
C ARG A 12 1.20 8.67 10.59
N GLY A 13 0.26 8.43 11.49
CA GLY A 13 -1.15 8.73 11.25
C GLY A 13 -1.34 10.16 10.71
N GLY A 14 -2.10 10.30 9.61
CA GLY A 14 -2.36 11.58 8.95
C GLY A 14 -1.37 11.98 7.85
N GLN A 15 -0.26 11.27 7.67
CA GLN A 15 0.74 11.57 6.62
C GLN A 15 0.40 10.95 5.24
N GLY A 16 -0.77 10.34 5.10
CA GLY A 16 -1.21 9.79 3.81
C GLY A 16 -0.56 8.47 3.39
N THR A 17 0.19 7.78 4.26
CA THR A 17 0.87 6.51 3.98
C THR A 17 -0.07 5.44 3.40
N VAL A 18 -1.22 5.22 4.03
CA VAL A 18 -2.24 4.26 3.56
C VAL A 18 -2.88 4.73 2.26
N THR A 19 -3.04 6.04 2.07
CA THR A 19 -3.58 6.60 0.83
C THR A 19 -2.61 6.37 -0.33
N ALA A 20 -1.32 6.64 -0.14
CA ALA A 20 -0.30 6.36 -1.15
C ALA A 20 -0.28 4.88 -1.53
N ALA A 21 -0.43 3.98 -0.55
CA ALA A 21 -0.51 2.55 -0.79
C ALA A 21 -1.68 2.15 -1.70
N LYS A 22 -2.87 2.69 -1.42
CA LYS A 22 -4.09 2.46 -2.21
C LYS A 22 -3.98 3.05 -3.61
N VAL A 23 -3.43 4.26 -3.75
CA VAL A 23 -3.22 4.90 -5.06
C VAL A 23 -2.29 4.07 -5.94
N LEU A 24 -1.20 3.52 -5.38
CA LEU A 24 -0.34 2.62 -6.15
C LEU A 24 -1.08 1.34 -6.57
N ALA A 25 -1.87 0.75 -5.67
CA ALA A 25 -2.67 -0.43 -5.99
C ALA A 25 -3.67 -0.15 -7.12
N ASP A 26 -4.38 0.97 -7.07
CA ASP A 26 -5.32 1.38 -8.12
C ASP A 26 -4.62 1.58 -9.48
N ALA A 27 -3.42 2.17 -9.48
CA ALA A 27 -2.61 2.32 -10.69
C ALA A 27 -2.16 0.95 -11.23
N CYS A 28 -1.74 0.03 -10.37
CA CYS A 28 -1.39 -1.34 -10.76
C CYS A 28 -2.59 -2.08 -11.38
N LEU A 29 -3.76 -2.04 -10.73
CA LEU A 29 -4.99 -2.63 -11.24
C LEU A 29 -5.38 -2.04 -12.60
N SER A 30 -5.33 -0.71 -12.72
CA SER A 30 -5.63 0.00 -13.97
C SER A 30 -4.67 -0.35 -15.12
N SER A 31 -3.45 -0.80 -14.79
CA SER A 31 -2.47 -1.29 -15.76
C SER A 31 -2.57 -2.79 -16.09
N GLY A 32 -3.62 -3.47 -15.60
CA GLY A 32 -3.83 -4.91 -15.83
C GLY A 32 -2.93 -5.82 -14.97
N ARG A 33 -2.35 -5.29 -13.89
CA ARG A 33 -1.51 -6.06 -12.96
C ARG A 33 -2.31 -6.56 -11.78
N HIS A 34 -1.81 -7.62 -11.15
CA HIS A 34 -2.32 -8.12 -9.88
C HIS A 34 -1.58 -7.42 -8.73
N VAL A 35 -2.31 -7.03 -7.71
CA VAL A 35 -1.77 -6.30 -6.55
C VAL A 35 -2.61 -6.59 -5.29
N GLN A 36 -1.97 -6.52 -4.13
CA GLN A 36 -2.62 -6.56 -2.83
C GLN A 36 -2.04 -5.43 -1.97
N ALA A 37 -2.89 -4.66 -1.31
CA ALA A 37 -2.49 -3.61 -0.39
C ALA A 37 -3.31 -3.71 0.90
N PHE A 38 -2.63 -3.72 2.04
CA PHE A 38 -3.26 -3.75 3.36
C PHE A 38 -2.50 -2.81 4.31
N PRO A 39 -3.21 -2.11 5.21
CA PRO A 39 -2.56 -1.30 6.23
C PRO A 39 -2.23 -2.12 7.48
N GLU A 40 -1.21 -1.68 8.21
CA GLU A 40 -0.97 -2.03 9.61
C GLU A 40 -1.02 -0.72 10.42
N TYR A 41 -1.75 -0.71 11.53
CA TYR A 41 -1.89 0.47 12.38
C TYR A 41 -1.19 0.23 13.72
N GLY A 42 -0.41 1.22 14.17
CA GLY A 42 0.20 1.21 15.49
C GLY A 42 -0.82 1.34 16.63
N PRO A 43 -0.36 1.21 17.88
CA PRO A 43 -1.21 1.30 19.08
C PRO A 43 -1.91 2.65 19.25
N GLU A 44 -1.49 3.69 18.52
CA GLU A 44 -2.15 4.99 18.44
C GLU A 44 -3.60 4.97 17.93
N ARG A 45 -4.08 3.83 17.42
CA ARG A 45 -5.45 3.63 16.93
C ARG A 45 -6.17 2.41 17.53
N ALA A 46 -5.59 1.77 18.57
CA ALA A 46 -6.17 0.62 19.26
C ALA A 46 -7.18 1.03 20.34
#